data_AF-A0A532ES51-F1
#
_entry.id   AF-A0A532ES51-F1
#
_cell.length_a   1.000
_cell.length_b   1.000
_cell.length_c   1.000
_cell.angle_alpha   90.00
_cell.angle_beta   90.00
_cell.angle_gamma   90.00
#
_symmetry.space_group_name_H-M   'P 1'
#
loop_
_entity.id
_entity.type
_entity.pdbx_description
1 polymer ?
#
loop_
_entity_poly.entity_id
_entity_poly.type
_entity_poly.pdbx_seq_one_letter_code
_entity_poly.pdbx_strand_id
1 'polypeptide(L)'
;MYHEEAFRYLLASEAKRSVRSGYSFKVLLIYSIDKQGLIVHMDRDVVDTVVEALLRAVRETDYIGWYRQGHIVGAVLTVLGQDSEVEVSARIQQRLMDMIRTEVSAEKNSHLQVRICQQHELEGIE
;
A
#
# COMPACT_ATOMS: atom_id res chain seq x y z
N MET A 1 -0.06 -10.77 6.91
CA MET A 1 -0.73 -10.05 5.79
C MET A 1 -2.06 -10.72 5.48
N TYR A 2 -3.11 -9.96 5.18
CA TYR A 2 -4.43 -10.46 4.82
C TYR A 2 -4.53 -10.89 3.35
N HIS A 3 -5.36 -11.91 3.07
CA HIS A 3 -5.77 -12.26 1.70
C HIS A 3 -6.72 -11.21 1.11
N GLU A 4 -6.92 -11.24 -0.21
CA GLU A 4 -7.66 -10.20 -0.93
C GLU A 4 -9.05 -9.92 -0.35
N GLU A 5 -9.86 -10.94 -0.12
CA GLU A 5 -11.21 -10.78 0.41
C GLU A 5 -11.22 -10.09 1.78
N ALA A 6 -10.36 -10.54 2.70
CA ALA A 6 -10.26 -9.96 4.03
C ALA A 6 -9.73 -8.52 3.99
N PHE A 7 -8.74 -8.24 3.14
CA PHE A 7 -8.19 -6.90 2.98
C PHE A 7 -9.25 -5.93 2.41
N ARG A 8 -9.98 -6.34 1.37
CA ARG A 8 -11.05 -5.53 0.77
C ARG A 8 -12.19 -5.29 1.75
N TYR A 9 -12.52 -6.27 2.60
CA TYR A 9 -13.48 -6.09 3.69
C TYR A 9 -13.02 -5.03 4.70
N LEU A 10 -11.76 -5.12 5.16
CA LEU A 10 -11.17 -4.15 6.10
C LEU A 10 -11.12 -2.74 5.50
N LEU A 11 -10.73 -2.62 4.24
CA LEU A 11 -10.74 -1.36 3.49
C LEU A 11 -12.15 -0.74 3.44
N ALA A 12 -13.17 -1.54 3.11
CA ALA A 12 -14.56 -1.08 3.07
C ALA A 12 -15.10 -0.71 4.46
N SER A 13 -14.64 -1.40 5.51
CA SER A 13 -14.97 -1.06 6.90
C SER A 13 -14.36 0.28 7.30
N GLU A 14 -13.08 0.51 6.97
CA GLU A 14 -12.36 1.74 7.27
C GLU A 14 -12.97 2.94 6.52
N ALA A 15 -13.38 2.75 5.27
CA ALA A 15 -14.14 3.73 4.51
C ALA A 15 -15.41 4.19 5.25
N LYS A 16 -16.22 3.23 5.75
CA LYS A 16 -17.43 3.54 6.54
C LYS A 16 -17.08 4.24 7.85
N ARG A 17 -15.99 3.83 8.52
CA ARG A 17 -15.51 4.45 9.76
C ARG A 17 -15.09 5.90 9.53
N SER A 18 -14.42 6.19 8.42
CA SER A 18 -13.96 7.52 8.04
C SER A 18 -15.14 8.48 7.86
N VAL A 19 -16.17 8.08 7.10
CA VAL A 19 -17.39 8.88 6.92
C VAL A 19 -18.09 9.18 8.26
N ARG A 20 -18.17 8.19 9.16
CA ARG A 20 -18.85 8.36 10.46
C ARG A 20 -18.07 9.22 11.45
N SER A 21 -16.74 9.11 11.45
CA SER A 21 -15.87 9.74 12.46
C SER A 21 -15.28 11.08 12.02
N GLY A 22 -15.28 11.37 10.71
CA GLY A 22 -14.62 12.55 10.14
C GLY A 22 -13.10 12.44 10.05
N TYR A 23 -12.49 11.34 10.53
CA TYR A 23 -11.06 11.09 10.37
C TYR A 23 -10.77 10.47 9.02
N SER A 24 -9.78 11.01 8.30
CA SER A 24 -9.33 10.48 7.03
C SER A 24 -8.48 9.22 7.22
N PHE A 25 -8.34 8.48 6.12
CA PHE A 25 -7.43 7.36 5.99
C PHE A 25 -6.83 7.40 4.57
N LYS A 26 -5.67 6.77 4.40
CA LYS A 26 -5.03 6.60 3.09
C LYS A 26 -4.82 5.13 2.80
N VAL A 27 -4.70 4.81 1.51
CA VAL A 27 -4.34 3.47 1.05
C VAL A 27 -3.04 3.58 0.27
N LEU A 28 -2.04 2.83 0.71
CA LEU A 28 -0.77 2.67 0.02
C LEU A 28 -0.85 1.39 -0.82
N LEU A 29 -0.56 1.49 -2.11
CA LEU A 29 -0.55 0.38 -3.05
C LEU A 29 0.83 0.21 -3.65
N ILE A 30 1.28 -1.03 -3.74
CA ILE A 30 2.58 -1.43 -4.26
C ILE A 30 2.36 -2.52 -5.28
N TYR A 31 2.90 -2.32 -6.48
CA TYR A 31 2.71 -3.24 -7.61
C TYR A 31 3.86 -3.12 -8.61
N SER A 32 4.10 -4.17 -9.38
CA SER A 32 5.07 -4.16 -10.48
C SER A 32 4.39 -3.86 -11.81
N ILE A 33 5.07 -3.11 -12.69
CA ILE A 33 4.62 -2.85 -14.06
C ILE A 33 5.61 -3.40 -15.08
N ASP A 34 5.10 -3.89 -16.21
CA ASP A 34 5.95 -4.24 -17.36
C ASP A 34 6.39 -3.00 -18.15
N LYS A 35 7.06 -3.22 -19.29
CA LYS A 35 7.54 -2.15 -20.18
C LYS A 35 6.40 -1.39 -20.86
N GLN A 36 5.20 -1.95 -20.89
CA GLN A 36 4.00 -1.34 -21.44
C GLN A 36 3.21 -0.57 -20.37
N GLY A 37 3.67 -0.61 -19.10
CA GLY A 37 3.00 0.02 -17.97
C GLY A 37 1.84 -0.79 -17.40
N LEU A 38 1.69 -2.05 -17.80
CA LEU A 38 0.64 -2.93 -17.30
C LEU A 38 1.06 -3.57 -15.99
N ILE A 39 0.13 -3.68 -15.04
CA ILE A 39 0.39 -4.32 -13.76
C ILE A 39 0.58 -5.83 -13.97
N VAL A 40 1.71 -6.35 -13.52
CA VAL A 40 2.08 -7.76 -13.65
C VAL A 40 2.13 -8.46 -12.29
N HIS A 41 2.16 -9.80 -12.33
CA HIS A 41 2.32 -10.61 -11.14
C HIS A 41 3.66 -10.27 -10.47
N MET A 42 3.64 -10.07 -9.15
CA MET A 42 4.86 -9.81 -8.39
C MET A 42 5.54 -11.12 -8.01
N ASP A 43 6.86 -11.19 -8.21
CA ASP A 43 7.64 -12.33 -7.75
C ASP A 43 7.57 -12.47 -6.23
N ARG A 44 7.60 -13.71 -5.73
CA ARG A 44 7.48 -14.01 -4.30
C ARG A 44 8.53 -13.28 -3.45
N ASP A 45 9.78 -13.24 -3.89
CA ASP A 45 10.87 -12.57 -3.17
C ASP A 45 10.66 -11.06 -3.07
N VAL A 46 10.10 -10.44 -4.12
CA VAL A 46 9.70 -9.02 -4.09
C VAL A 46 8.56 -8.81 -3.11
N VAL A 47 7.55 -9.68 -3.13
CA VAL A 47 6.41 -9.61 -2.20
C VAL A 47 6.87 -9.71 -0.76
N ASP A 48 7.72 -10.69 -0.43
CA ASP A 48 8.23 -10.89 0.92
C ASP A 48 8.99 -9.64 1.42
N THR A 49 9.86 -9.09 0.58
CA THR A 49 10.60 -7.85 0.86
C THR A 49 9.66 -6.66 1.08
N VAL A 50 8.67 -6.48 0.20
CA VAL A 50 7.67 -5.40 0.31
C VAL A 50 6.86 -5.53 1.59
N VAL A 51 6.43 -6.74 1.96
CA VAL A 51 5.64 -6.98 3.17
C VAL A 51 6.47 -6.70 4.42
N GLU A 52 7.73 -7.14 4.46
CA GLU A 52 8.63 -6.83 5.56
C GLU A 52 8.87 -5.32 5.69
N ALA A 53 9.10 -4.62 4.59
CA ALA A 53 9.28 -3.17 4.58
C ALA A 53 8.01 -2.45 5.05
N LEU A 54 6.82 -2.91 4.64
CA LEU A 54 5.55 -2.38 5.12
C LEU A 54 5.38 -2.58 6.62
N LEU A 55 5.63 -3.79 7.15
CA LEU A 55 5.54 -4.10 8.58
C LEU A 55 6.46 -3.20 9.43
N ARG A 56 7.59 -2.76 8.88
CA ARG A 56 8.51 -1.80 9.53
C ARG A 56 8.06 -0.34 9.38
N ALA A 57 7.36 0.00 8.30
CA ALA A 57 6.99 1.37 7.95
C ALA A 57 5.67 1.84 8.58
N VAL A 58 4.68 0.95 8.69
CA VAL A 58 3.32 1.26 9.13
C VAL A 58 3.11 0.94 10.62
N ARG A 59 2.03 1.45 11.22
CA ARG A 59 1.70 1.20 12.63
C ARG A 59 1.03 -0.16 12.78
N GLU A 60 1.03 -0.71 13.99
CA GLU A 60 0.33 -1.97 14.31
C GLU A 60 -1.18 -1.90 14.01
N THR A 61 -1.79 -0.71 14.09
CA THR A 61 -3.21 -0.49 13.79
C THR A 61 -3.51 -0.46 12.29
N ASP A 62 -2.50 -0.37 11.44
CA ASP A 62 -2.66 -0.33 9.99
C ASP A 62 -2.78 -1.75 9.42
N TYR A 63 -3.60 -1.92 8.40
CA TYR A 63 -3.85 -3.24 7.80
C TYR A 63 -2.98 -3.45 6.58
N ILE A 64 -2.28 -4.57 6.48
CA ILE A 64 -1.52 -4.96 5.28
C ILE A 64 -2.17 -6.19 4.65
N GLY A 65 -2.43 -6.16 3.35
CA GLY A 65 -3.08 -7.25 2.63
C GLY A 65 -2.91 -7.18 1.12
N TRP A 66 -3.43 -8.19 0.42
CA TRP A 66 -3.57 -8.13 -1.02
C TRP A 66 -4.72 -7.18 -1.38
N TYR A 67 -4.44 -6.12 -2.16
CA TYR A 67 -5.51 -5.39 -2.84
C TYR A 67 -6.00 -6.18 -4.06
N ARG A 68 -5.05 -6.78 -4.79
CA ARG A 68 -5.28 -7.79 -5.83
C ARG A 68 -4.29 -8.92 -5.68
N GLN A 69 -4.78 -10.14 -5.51
CA GLN A 69 -4.00 -11.32 -5.20
C GLN A 69 -2.87 -11.53 -6.21
N GLY A 70 -1.63 -11.59 -5.72
CA GLY A 70 -0.43 -11.81 -6.53
C GLY A 70 0.07 -10.60 -7.34
N HIS A 71 -0.66 -9.47 -7.34
CA HIS A 71 -0.35 -8.35 -8.23
C HIS A 71 -0.20 -7.01 -7.51
N ILE A 72 -1.00 -6.76 -6.46
CA ILE A 72 -1.02 -5.47 -5.76
C ILE A 72 -1.08 -5.71 -4.26
N VAL A 73 -0.01 -5.39 -3.56
CA VAL A 73 0.01 -5.34 -2.08
C VAL A 73 -0.50 -3.97 -1.64
N GLY A 74 -1.37 -3.96 -0.64
CA GLY A 74 -1.97 -2.77 -0.08
C GLY A 74 -1.71 -2.63 1.42
N ALA A 75 -1.62 -1.38 1.89
CA ALA A 75 -1.70 -1.03 3.29
C ALA A 75 -2.76 0.06 3.53
N VAL A 76 -3.67 -0.16 4.49
CA VAL A 76 -4.66 0.82 4.93
C VAL A 76 -4.10 1.57 6.12
N LEU A 77 -3.77 2.85 5.92
CA LEU A 77 -3.24 3.75 6.94
C LEU A 77 -4.38 4.39 7.70
N THR A 78 -4.67 3.85 8.88
CA THR A 78 -5.85 4.16 9.69
C THR A 78 -5.65 5.40 10.56
N VAL A 79 -6.74 6.12 10.85
CA VAL A 79 -6.79 7.22 11.83
C VAL A 79 -5.70 8.28 11.60
N LEU A 80 -5.73 8.95 10.44
CA LEU A 80 -4.86 10.09 10.20
C LEU A 80 -5.53 11.35 10.78
N GLY A 81 -4.82 12.05 11.68
CA GLY A 81 -5.26 13.36 12.17
C GLY A 81 -5.12 14.40 11.06
N GLN A 82 -6.10 15.30 10.91
CA GLN A 82 -6.23 16.21 9.76
C GLN A 82 -4.95 17.02 9.46
N ASP A 83 -4.21 17.46 10.48
CA ASP A 83 -3.01 18.29 10.30
C ASP A 83 -1.73 17.48 9.97
N SER A 84 -1.78 16.15 10.03
CA SER A 84 -0.60 15.27 9.89
C SER A 84 -0.63 14.33 8.68
N GLU A 85 -1.75 14.27 7.95
CA GLU A 85 -2.00 13.26 6.93
C GLU A 85 -0.97 13.27 5.79
N VAL A 86 -0.65 14.45 5.25
CA VAL A 86 0.30 14.61 4.13
C VAL A 86 1.72 14.26 4.57
N GLU A 87 2.15 14.76 5.74
CA GLU A 87 3.51 14.55 6.23
C GLU A 87 3.74 13.09 6.63
N VAL A 88 2.77 12.46 7.30
CA VAL A 88 2.83 11.04 7.68
C VAL A 88 2.88 10.16 6.43
N SER A 89 2.02 10.43 5.46
CA SER A 89 1.99 9.68 4.18
C SER A 89 3.32 9.80 3.43
N ALA A 90 3.85 11.02 3.30
CA ALA A 90 5.13 11.26 2.64
C ALA A 90 6.28 10.54 3.35
N ARG A 91 6.33 10.60 4.69
CA ARG A 91 7.36 9.91 5.49
C ARG A 91 7.29 8.39 5.37
N ILE A 92 6.09 7.82 5.35
CA ILE A 92 5.90 6.37 5.15
C ILE A 92 6.36 5.99 3.74
N GLN A 93 5.96 6.75 2.71
CA GLN A 93 6.37 6.50 1.34
C GLN A 93 7.89 6.57 1.17
N GLN A 94 8.55 7.59 1.70
CA GLN A 94 10.01 7.73 1.62
C GLN A 94 10.72 6.56 2.30
N ARG A 95 10.33 6.21 3.54
CA ARG A 95 10.91 5.07 4.25
C ARG A 95 10.75 3.76 3.50
N LEU A 96 9.57 3.55 2.92
CA LEU A 96 9.29 2.35 2.14
C LEU A 96 10.17 2.29 0.89
N MET A 97 10.28 3.40 0.15
CA MET A 97 11.15 3.47 -1.04
C MET A 97 12.61 3.23 -0.71
N ASP A 98 13.11 3.77 0.41
CA ASP A 98 14.49 3.55 0.86
C ASP A 98 14.77 2.08 1.21
N MET A 99 13.84 1.43 1.93
CA MET A 99 13.95 0.01 2.27
C MET A 99 13.91 -0.87 1.02
N ILE A 100 12.91 -0.65 0.15
CA ILE A 100 12.78 -1.38 -1.12
C ILE A 100 14.03 -1.22 -1.98
N ARG A 101 14.58 -0.01 -2.08
CA ARG A 101 15.81 0.24 -2.86
C ARG A 101 17.03 -0.49 -2.32
N THR A 102 17.07 -0.72 -1.01
CA THR A 102 18.20 -1.38 -0.35
C THR A 102 18.09 -2.92 -0.43
N GLU A 103 16.86 -3.44 -0.41
CA GLU A 103 16.60 -4.87 -0.25
C GLU A 103 16.18 -5.58 -1.56
N VAL A 104 15.62 -4.84 -2.54
CA VAL A 104 15.23 -5.36 -3.85
C VAL A 104 16.32 -5.08 -4.88
N SER A 105 16.63 -6.06 -5.74
CA SER A 105 17.59 -5.88 -6.83
C SER A 105 17.18 -4.71 -7.74
N ALA A 106 18.17 -3.99 -8.28
CA ALA A 106 17.93 -2.81 -9.10
C ALA A 106 17.01 -3.08 -10.32
N GLU A 107 17.09 -4.29 -10.89
CA GLU A 107 16.26 -4.73 -12.00
C GLU A 107 14.80 -4.92 -11.62
N LYS A 108 14.50 -5.46 -10.44
CA LYS A 108 13.12 -5.67 -9.99
C LYS A 108 12.51 -4.38 -9.43
N ASN A 109 13.34 -3.52 -8.84
CA ASN A 109 12.92 -2.24 -8.28
C ASN A 109 12.53 -1.22 -9.38
N SER A 110 13.17 -1.26 -10.56
CA SER A 110 12.86 -0.32 -11.66
C SER A 110 11.41 -0.41 -12.16
N HIS A 111 10.77 -1.55 -11.93
CA HIS A 111 9.40 -1.85 -12.31
C HIS A 111 8.40 -1.69 -11.17
N LEU A 112 8.87 -1.48 -9.93
CA LEU A 112 8.00 -1.35 -8.77
C LEU A 112 7.43 0.06 -8.67
N GLN A 113 6.12 0.15 -8.47
CA GLN A 113 5.37 1.38 -8.28
C GLN A 113 4.84 1.42 -6.86
N VAL A 114 4.92 2.59 -6.24
CA VAL A 114 4.36 2.87 -4.92
C VAL A 114 3.43 4.07 -5.04
N ARG A 115 2.15 3.88 -4.72
CA ARG A 115 1.12 4.91 -4.85
C ARG A 115 0.37 5.07 -3.55
N ILE A 116 0.21 6.31 -3.09
CA ILE A 116 -0.70 6.65 -2.00
C ILE A 116 -1.98 7.22 -2.59
N CYS A 117 -3.10 6.64 -2.21
CA CYS A 117 -4.43 6.92 -2.72
C CYS A 117 -5.38 7.31 -1.59
N GLN A 118 -6.28 8.23 -1.89
CA GLN A 118 -7.56 8.34 -1.20
C GLN A 118 -8.51 7.26 -1.69
N GLN A 119 -9.56 7.02 -0.92
CA GLN A 119 -10.57 6.01 -1.26
C GLN A 119 -11.14 6.19 -2.68
N HIS A 120 -11.47 7.42 -3.08
CA HIS A 120 -12.05 7.70 -4.39
C HIS A 120 -11.07 7.50 -5.57
N GLU A 121 -9.77 7.43 -5.29
CA GLU A 121 -8.74 7.24 -6.32
C GLU A 121 -8.45 5.75 -6.61
N LEU A 122 -9.07 4.84 -5.84
CA LEU A 122 -8.91 3.39 -5.98
C LEU A 122 -9.69 2.81 -7.17
N GLU A 123 -10.77 3.47 -7.61
CA GLU A 123 -11.69 2.98 -8.66
C GLU A 123 -11.06 2.88 -10.06
N GLY A 124 -9.81 3.33 -10.24
CA GLY A 124 -9.07 3.25 -11.51
C GLY A 124 -7.79 2.41 -11.45
N ILE A 125 -7.58 1.63 -10.39
CA ILE A 125 -6.38 0.81 -10.21
C ILE A 125 -6.77 -0.66 -10.39
N GLU A 126 -6.77 -1.09 -11.65
CA GLU A 126 -6.95 -2.49 -12.08
C GLU A 126 -5.85 -2.87 -13.07
#